data_AF-A0A8H8MQ40-F1
#
_entry.id   AF-A0A8H8MQ40-F1
#
_cell.length_a   1.000
_cell.length_b   1.000
_cell.length_c   1.000
_cell.angle_alpha   90.00
_cell.angle_beta   90.00
_cell.angle_gamma   90.00
#
_symmetry.space_group_name_H-M   'P 1'
#
loop_
_entity.id
_entity.type
_entity.pdbx_description
1 polymer ?
#
loop_
_entity_poly.entity_id
_entity_poly.type
_entity_poly.pdbx_seq_one_letter_code
_entity_poly.pdbx_strand_id
1 'polypeptide(L)'
;MMDLFPSLRNFEGPSFLCLAIAKSPLSSQLESIKLLDLTSPSPRVRDDTPSKDALYNLATTVGSLPSLRRFECLLDPRPRVNRIINDLTRAAPELRELAMDDTALQQLKISESLHAPNLRKLTIRAGLISPLILRALVSACPRLEELYDAYNPGSIRAWRVNRRPDGVPELKPLA
;
A
#
# COMPACT_ATOMS: atom_id res chain seq x y z
N MET A 1 33.99 8.93 -11.18
CA MET A 1 32.77 9.75 -11.21
C MET A 1 31.92 9.23 -10.05
N MET A 2 31.99 9.89 -8.89
CA MET A 2 31.26 9.48 -7.70
C MET A 2 29.80 9.92 -7.89
N ASP A 3 28.86 8.98 -7.80
CA ASP A 3 27.43 9.29 -7.69
C ASP A 3 27.24 10.17 -6.44
N LEU A 4 27.12 11.49 -6.66
CA LEU A 4 27.06 12.52 -5.64
C LEU A 4 25.76 12.50 -4.82
N PHE A 5 24.80 11.64 -5.20
CA PHE A 5 23.54 11.49 -4.51
C PHE A 5 23.26 10.00 -4.26
N PRO A 6 22.97 9.59 -3.02
CA PRO A 6 22.50 8.23 -2.77
C PRO A 6 21.27 7.96 -3.64
N SER A 7 21.23 6.79 -4.27
CA SER A 7 20.13 6.41 -5.15
C SER A 7 18.79 6.52 -4.40
N LEU A 8 17.93 7.44 -4.84
CA LEU A 8 16.61 7.67 -4.25
C LEU A 8 15.57 6.63 -4.73
N ARG A 9 16.00 5.45 -5.16
CA ARG A 9 15.10 4.37 -5.56
C ARG A 9 14.11 4.01 -4.46
N ASN A 10 14.56 4.07 -3.22
CA ASN A 10 13.72 3.83 -2.05
C ASN A 10 13.68 5.11 -1.23
N PHE A 11 12.49 5.67 -1.08
CA PHE A 11 12.27 6.85 -0.26
C PHE A 11 11.30 6.57 0.88
N GLU A 12 11.66 7.03 2.06
CA GLU A 12 10.85 6.91 3.27
C GLU A 12 10.76 8.27 3.96
N GLY A 13 9.56 8.69 4.33
CA GLY A 13 9.36 9.99 4.96
C GLY A 13 7.88 10.36 5.15
N PRO A 14 7.60 11.54 5.69
CA PRO A 14 6.24 12.05 5.79
C PRO A 14 5.64 12.32 4.40
N SER A 15 4.31 12.30 4.26
CA SER A 15 3.60 12.45 2.96
C SER A 15 4.01 13.71 2.21
N PHE A 16 4.19 14.84 2.90
CA PHE A 16 4.58 16.10 2.24
C PHE A 16 5.94 16.00 1.56
N LEU A 17 6.89 15.28 2.17
CA LEU A 17 8.22 15.11 1.63
C LEU A 17 8.23 14.06 0.50
N CYS A 18 7.48 12.97 0.68
CA CYS A 18 7.28 11.99 -0.38
C CYS A 18 6.66 12.62 -1.63
N LEU A 19 5.68 13.52 -1.45
CA LEU A 19 5.08 14.29 -2.54
C LEU A 19 6.08 15.22 -3.21
N ALA A 20 6.90 15.92 -2.43
CA ALA A 20 7.92 16.82 -2.97
C ALA A 20 8.90 16.07 -3.89
N ILE A 21 9.33 14.86 -3.49
CA ILE A 21 10.23 14.04 -4.29
C ILE A 21 9.49 13.44 -5.50
N ALA A 22 8.25 12.99 -5.33
CA ALA A 22 7.43 12.49 -6.43
C ALA A 22 7.19 13.56 -7.52
N LYS A 23 7.18 14.85 -7.15
CA LYS A 23 7.09 15.99 -8.08
C LYS A 23 8.44 16.50 -8.58
N SER A 24 9.55 15.99 -8.06
CA SER A 24 10.89 16.42 -8.43
C SER A 24 11.40 15.66 -9.67
N PRO A 25 12.48 16.11 -10.32
CA PRO A 25 13.15 15.38 -11.40
C PRO A 25 13.64 13.97 -10.99
N LEU A 26 13.77 13.71 -9.69
CA LEU A 26 14.25 12.45 -9.12
C LEU A 26 13.17 11.35 -9.14
N SER A 27 11.93 11.72 -9.45
CA SER A 27 10.76 10.82 -9.46
C SER A 27 10.88 9.65 -10.44
N SER A 28 11.61 9.83 -11.54
CA SER A 28 11.87 8.79 -12.53
C SER A 28 12.62 7.56 -11.97
N GLN A 29 13.38 7.77 -10.89
CA GLN A 29 14.17 6.73 -10.24
C GLN A 29 13.43 6.08 -9.07
N LEU A 30 12.29 6.63 -8.62
CA LEU A 30 11.56 6.10 -7.46
C LEU A 30 10.94 4.73 -7.78
N GLU A 31 11.43 3.71 -7.09
CA GLU A 31 10.91 2.33 -7.14
C GLU A 31 10.04 2.00 -5.90
N SER A 32 10.30 2.66 -4.77
CA SER A 32 9.61 2.45 -3.50
C SER A 32 9.35 3.75 -2.76
N ILE A 33 8.12 3.91 -2.26
CA ILE A 33 7.74 4.99 -1.34
C ILE A 33 7.17 4.38 -0.06
N LYS A 34 7.65 4.83 1.10
CA LYS A 34 7.12 4.47 2.41
C LYS A 34 6.75 5.70 3.21
N LEU A 35 5.49 5.77 3.61
CA LEU A 35 4.95 6.89 4.38
C LEU A 35 5.12 6.67 5.88
N LEU A 36 5.67 7.70 6.55
CA LEU A 36 5.94 7.71 7.98
C LEU A 36 4.99 8.57 8.81
N ASP A 37 3.90 9.08 8.23
CA ASP A 37 3.03 10.04 8.90
C ASP A 37 2.38 9.53 10.20
N LEU A 38 2.54 8.25 10.57
CA LEU A 38 1.81 7.63 11.67
C LEU A 38 2.61 6.66 12.56
N THR A 39 3.71 7.15 13.13
CA THR A 39 4.25 6.60 14.39
C THR A 39 3.85 7.41 15.64
N SER A 40 3.07 8.49 15.53
CA SER A 40 2.65 9.29 16.69
C SER A 40 1.17 9.14 17.02
N PRO A 41 0.81 8.54 18.18
CA PRO A 41 -0.57 8.43 18.67
C PRO A 41 -0.99 9.76 19.31
N SER A 42 -0.93 10.86 18.56
CA SER A 42 -1.37 12.16 19.05
C SER A 42 -2.80 12.44 18.57
N PRO A 43 -3.80 12.55 19.47
CA PRO A 43 -5.19 12.85 19.14
C PRO A 43 -5.40 14.31 18.68
N ARG A 44 -4.35 14.99 18.19
CA ARG A 44 -4.34 16.40 17.83
C ARG A 44 -3.96 16.67 16.37
N VAL A 45 -4.09 15.70 15.48
CA VAL A 45 -4.07 16.01 14.03
C VAL A 45 -5.40 16.68 13.69
N ARG A 46 -5.46 18.00 13.97
CA ARG A 46 -6.53 18.90 13.54
C ARG A 46 -6.84 18.67 12.07
N ASP A 47 -8.11 18.77 11.73
CA ASP A 47 -8.66 18.33 10.45
C ASP A 47 -8.09 19.07 9.21
N ASP A 48 -7.27 20.10 9.41
CA ASP A 48 -6.78 21.04 8.39
C ASP A 48 -5.25 21.00 8.18
N THR A 49 -4.57 19.89 8.50
CA THR A 49 -3.10 19.81 8.37
C THR A 49 -2.64 19.49 6.93
N PRO A 50 -1.56 20.13 6.44
CA PRO A 50 -1.03 19.98 5.07
C PRO A 50 -0.60 18.55 4.69
N SER A 51 -0.47 17.65 5.67
CA SER A 51 -0.25 16.22 5.45
C SER A 51 -1.44 15.52 4.77
N LYS A 52 -2.67 16.01 4.94
CA LYS A 52 -3.86 15.42 4.33
C LYS A 52 -3.92 15.65 2.83
N ASP A 53 -3.67 16.88 2.41
CA ASP A 53 -3.59 17.24 0.99
C ASP A 53 -2.38 16.57 0.35
N ALA A 54 -1.28 16.44 1.10
CA ALA A 54 -0.08 15.78 0.60
C ALA A 54 -0.33 14.31 0.23
N LEU A 55 -1.06 13.56 1.06
CA LEU A 55 -1.39 12.16 0.78
C LEU A 55 -2.32 12.00 -0.43
N TYR A 56 -3.37 12.83 -0.51
CA TYR A 56 -4.29 12.80 -1.66
C TYR A 56 -3.56 13.17 -2.96
N ASN A 57 -2.76 14.24 -2.92
CA ASN A 57 -1.94 14.67 -4.05
C ASN A 57 -0.87 13.63 -4.38
N LEU A 58 -0.37 12.88 -3.40
CA LEU A 58 0.57 11.80 -3.65
C LEU A 58 -0.13 10.69 -4.43
N ALA A 59 -1.31 10.23 -4.00
CA ALA A 59 -2.10 9.21 -4.71
C ALA A 59 -2.35 9.56 -6.19
N THR A 60 -2.63 10.83 -6.49
CA THR A 60 -2.80 11.29 -7.89
C THR A 60 -1.48 11.45 -8.64
N THR A 61 -0.37 11.71 -7.94
CA THR A 61 0.97 11.82 -8.55
C THR A 61 1.57 10.44 -8.82
N VAL A 62 1.18 9.38 -8.09
CA VAL A 62 1.76 8.04 -8.25
C VAL A 62 1.66 7.52 -9.69
N GLY A 63 0.59 7.85 -10.41
CA GLY A 63 0.45 7.42 -11.81
C GLY A 63 1.46 8.02 -12.77
N SER A 64 2.13 9.11 -12.38
CA SER A 64 3.26 9.68 -13.13
C SER A 64 4.62 9.12 -12.74
N LEU A 65 4.69 8.14 -11.83
CA LEU A 65 5.93 7.49 -11.39
C LEU A 65 6.18 6.22 -12.19
N PRO A 66 6.99 6.25 -13.26
CA PRO A 66 7.10 5.14 -14.22
C PRO A 66 7.75 3.89 -13.62
N SER A 67 8.52 4.06 -12.54
CA SER A 67 9.33 3.00 -11.93
C SER A 67 8.75 2.49 -10.62
N LEU A 68 7.64 3.06 -10.13
CA LEU A 68 7.15 2.73 -8.79
C LEU A 68 6.56 1.31 -8.76
N ARG A 69 7.11 0.49 -7.86
CA ARG A 69 6.72 -0.91 -7.66
C ARG A 69 6.26 -1.19 -6.24
N ARG A 70 6.71 -0.40 -5.26
CA ARG A 70 6.36 -0.58 -3.85
C ARG A 70 5.78 0.71 -3.27
N PHE A 71 4.64 0.59 -2.60
CA PHE A 71 4.03 1.68 -1.87
C PHE A 71 3.58 1.20 -0.49
N GLU A 72 4.09 1.84 0.56
CA GLU A 72 3.75 1.51 1.95
C GLU A 72 3.09 2.71 2.62
N CYS A 73 1.88 2.47 3.13
CA CYS A 73 1.01 3.47 3.71
C CYS A 73 0.29 2.86 4.91
N LEU A 74 1.01 2.78 6.03
CA LEU A 74 0.48 2.26 7.29
C LEU A 74 -0.17 3.41 8.07
N LEU A 75 -1.29 3.90 7.53
CA LEU A 75 -2.03 5.00 8.13
C LEU A 75 -3.20 4.52 8.98
N ASP A 76 -3.62 5.40 9.89
CA ASP A 76 -4.64 5.20 10.90
C ASP A 76 -6.00 5.24 10.19
N PRO A 77 -6.86 4.23 10.40
CA PRO A 77 -8.27 4.16 10.00
C PRO A 77 -8.99 5.49 9.82
N ARG A 78 -8.94 6.08 8.63
CA ARG A 78 -9.85 7.18 8.28
C ARG A 78 -10.56 6.84 6.98
N PRO A 79 -11.88 7.10 6.86
CA PRO A 79 -12.65 6.80 5.64
C PRO A 79 -12.02 7.35 4.35
N ARG A 80 -11.22 8.41 4.46
CA ARG A 80 -10.49 9.03 3.34
C ARG A 80 -9.32 8.18 2.83
N VAL A 81 -8.70 7.34 3.67
CA VAL A 81 -7.59 6.45 3.28
C VAL A 81 -8.04 5.43 2.24
N ASN A 82 -9.29 4.95 2.32
CA ASN A 82 -9.88 4.02 1.36
C ASN A 82 -9.91 4.57 -0.06
N ARG A 83 -10.39 5.81 -0.19
CA ARG A 83 -10.45 6.50 -1.47
C ARG A 83 -9.04 6.70 -2.04
N ILE A 84 -8.08 7.05 -1.18
CA ILE A 84 -6.68 7.26 -1.55
C ILE A 84 -6.04 5.96 -2.04
N ILE A 85 -6.25 4.83 -1.37
CA ILE A 85 -5.73 3.53 -1.82
C ILE A 85 -6.38 3.11 -3.15
N ASN A 86 -7.68 3.33 -3.33
CA ASN A 86 -8.34 3.06 -4.61
C ASN A 86 -7.77 3.92 -5.75
N ASP A 87 -7.66 5.23 -5.52
CA ASP A 87 -7.12 6.17 -6.51
C ASP A 87 -5.65 5.86 -6.82
N LEU A 88 -4.86 5.48 -5.80
CA LEU A 88 -3.48 5.08 -5.97
C LEU A 88 -3.32 3.78 -6.76
N THR A 89 -4.07 2.73 -6.42
CA THR A 89 -3.96 1.45 -7.12
C THR A 89 -4.42 1.57 -8.56
N ARG A 90 -5.46 2.38 -8.82
CA ARG A 90 -5.88 2.72 -10.18
C ARG A 90 -4.82 3.51 -10.95
N ALA A 91 -4.16 4.46 -10.30
CA ALA A 91 -3.13 5.29 -10.92
C ALA A 91 -1.82 4.51 -11.17
N ALA A 92 -1.52 3.50 -10.35
CA ALA A 92 -0.27 2.73 -10.37
C ALA A 92 -0.50 1.24 -10.69
N PRO A 93 -0.87 0.88 -11.94
CA PRO A 93 -1.18 -0.50 -12.30
C PRO A 93 0.04 -1.44 -12.24
N GLU A 94 1.26 -0.89 -12.30
CA GLU A 94 2.53 -1.64 -12.19
C GLU A 94 2.96 -1.89 -10.74
N LEU A 95 2.18 -1.44 -9.76
CA LEU A 95 2.44 -1.66 -8.35
C LEU A 95 2.47 -3.16 -8.03
N ARG A 96 3.56 -3.62 -7.43
CA ARG A 96 3.80 -5.03 -7.08
C ARG A 96 3.65 -5.28 -5.59
N GLU A 97 3.94 -4.28 -4.77
CA GLU A 97 3.91 -4.40 -3.32
C GLU A 97 3.13 -3.23 -2.72
N LEU A 98 2.12 -3.56 -1.92
CA LEU A 98 1.27 -2.60 -1.22
C LEU A 98 1.22 -2.96 0.26
N ALA A 99 1.39 -1.98 1.14
CA ALA A 99 1.21 -2.16 2.57
C ALA A 99 0.20 -1.13 3.11
N MET A 100 -0.82 -1.61 3.83
CA MET A 100 -1.95 -0.82 4.34
C MET A 100 -2.50 -1.37 5.67
N ASP A 101 -3.48 -0.69 6.29
CA ASP A 101 -4.12 -1.06 7.56
C ASP A 101 -5.52 -1.70 7.37
N ASP A 102 -5.95 -2.60 8.26
CA ASP A 102 -7.19 -3.43 8.19
C ASP A 102 -8.46 -2.64 8.00
N THR A 103 -8.54 -1.53 8.71
CA THR A 103 -9.75 -0.72 8.75
C THR A 103 -10.07 -0.15 7.38
N ALA A 104 -9.05 -0.07 6.53
CA ALA A 104 -9.28 0.20 5.14
C ALA A 104 -10.01 -0.97 4.47
N LEU A 105 -9.56 -2.22 4.63
CA LEU A 105 -10.18 -3.40 4.01
C LEU A 105 -11.58 -3.74 4.54
N GLN A 106 -11.86 -3.55 5.83
CA GLN A 106 -13.20 -3.80 6.37
C GLN A 106 -14.25 -2.83 5.82
N GLN A 107 -13.85 -1.60 5.48
CA GLN A 107 -14.72 -0.58 4.88
C GLN A 107 -14.68 -0.59 3.35
N LEU A 108 -13.62 -1.13 2.75
CA LEU A 108 -13.53 -1.32 1.31
C LEU A 108 -14.40 -2.52 0.93
N LYS A 109 -15.33 -2.30 0.01
CA LYS A 109 -15.77 -3.39 -0.86
C LYS A 109 -14.59 -3.73 -1.75
N ILE A 110 -13.70 -4.61 -1.28
CA ILE A 110 -12.38 -4.90 -1.86
C ILE A 110 -12.45 -5.12 -3.37
N SER A 111 -13.46 -5.87 -3.82
CA SER A 111 -13.71 -6.16 -5.25
C SER A 111 -14.04 -4.94 -6.10
N GLU A 112 -14.60 -3.88 -5.50
CA GLU A 112 -14.98 -2.64 -6.19
C GLU A 112 -13.88 -1.56 -6.09
N SER A 113 -12.85 -1.76 -5.27
CA SER A 113 -12.00 -0.65 -4.81
C SER A 113 -10.50 -0.90 -4.77
N LEU A 114 -10.05 -2.15 -4.91
CA LEU A 114 -8.63 -2.45 -5.08
C LEU A 114 -8.36 -2.82 -6.55
N HIS A 115 -7.74 -1.91 -7.31
CA HIS A 115 -7.46 -2.11 -8.73
C HIS A 115 -5.95 -2.25 -8.95
N ALA A 116 -5.36 -3.35 -8.48
CA ALA A 116 -3.92 -3.57 -8.57
C ALA A 116 -3.63 -4.91 -9.28
N PRO A 117 -3.70 -4.97 -10.62
CA PRO A 117 -3.65 -6.22 -11.38
C PRO A 117 -2.28 -6.91 -11.32
N ASN A 118 -1.21 -6.13 -11.11
CA ASN A 118 0.16 -6.62 -10.98
C ASN A 118 0.63 -6.80 -9.53
N LEU A 119 -0.25 -6.60 -8.56
CA LEU A 119 0.10 -6.73 -7.15
C LEU A 119 0.45 -8.18 -6.82
N ARG A 120 1.65 -8.38 -6.29
CA ARG A 120 2.18 -9.69 -5.87
C ARG A 120 2.24 -9.84 -4.37
N LYS A 121 2.50 -8.75 -3.66
CA LYS A 121 2.61 -8.73 -2.19
C LYS A 121 1.66 -7.71 -1.61
N LEU A 122 0.82 -8.15 -0.69
CA LEU A 122 -0.04 -7.28 0.08
C LEU A 122 0.26 -7.48 1.56
N THR A 123 0.70 -6.41 2.22
CA THR A 123 0.82 -6.36 3.68
C THR A 123 -0.37 -5.61 4.23
N ILE A 124 -1.06 -6.23 5.17
CA ILE A 124 -2.21 -5.65 5.83
C ILE A 124 -1.94 -5.70 7.32
N ARG A 125 -1.92 -4.54 7.97
CA ARG A 125 -1.96 -4.49 9.43
C ARG A 125 -3.39 -4.77 9.88
N ALA A 126 -3.73 -6.06 9.95
CA ALA A 126 -5.09 -6.52 10.15
C ALA A 126 -5.30 -7.59 11.19
N GLY A 127 -6.53 -7.57 11.72
CA GLY A 127 -7.19 -8.74 12.26
C GLY A 127 -7.28 -9.89 11.25
N LEU A 128 -7.78 -11.02 11.72
CA LEU A 128 -7.88 -12.26 10.93
C LEU A 128 -8.50 -12.05 9.54
N ILE A 129 -7.76 -12.43 8.50
CA ILE A 129 -8.25 -12.46 7.12
C ILE A 129 -9.24 -13.62 6.96
N SER A 130 -10.51 -13.31 6.76
CA SER A 130 -11.54 -14.33 6.53
C SER A 130 -11.46 -14.92 5.11
N PRO A 131 -11.97 -16.14 4.88
CA PRO A 131 -12.02 -16.74 3.54
C PRO A 131 -12.79 -15.89 2.51
N LEU A 132 -13.78 -15.11 2.95
CA LEU A 132 -14.54 -14.20 2.08
C LEU A 132 -13.67 -13.03 1.61
N ILE A 133 -12.94 -12.41 2.54
CA ILE A 133 -11.99 -11.33 2.24
C ILE A 133 -10.89 -11.83 1.30
N LEU A 134 -10.35 -13.03 1.56
CA LEU A 134 -9.34 -13.64 0.71
C LEU A 134 -9.83 -13.84 -0.73
N ARG A 135 -11.07 -14.32 -0.93
CA ARG A 135 -11.67 -14.46 -2.25
C ARG A 135 -11.79 -13.11 -2.96
N ALA A 136 -12.24 -12.08 -2.25
CA ALA A 136 -12.35 -10.73 -2.80
C ALA A 136 -10.97 -10.16 -3.19
N LEU A 137 -9.94 -10.36 -2.35
CA LEU A 137 -8.57 -9.93 -2.60
C LEU A 137 -7.97 -10.62 -3.83
N VAL A 138 -8.11 -11.93 -3.96
CA VAL A 138 -7.56 -12.67 -5.11
C VAL A 138 -8.29 -12.33 -6.41
N SER A 139 -9.58 -12.00 -6.33
CA SER A 139 -10.34 -11.49 -7.48
C SER A 139 -9.85 -10.10 -7.93
N ALA A 140 -9.63 -9.19 -6.97
CA ALA A 140 -9.13 -7.84 -7.22
C ALA A 140 -7.65 -7.79 -7.65
N CYS A 141 -6.84 -8.71 -7.12
CA CYS A 141 -5.41 -8.82 -7.36
C CYS A 141 -5.07 -10.22 -7.90
N PRO A 142 -5.30 -10.48 -9.20
CA PRO A 142 -5.12 -11.79 -9.83
C PRO A 142 -3.65 -12.20 -10.00
N ARG A 143 -2.68 -11.46 -9.45
CA ARG A 143 -1.27 -11.84 -9.37
C ARG A 143 -0.75 -11.91 -7.94
N LEU A 144 -1.63 -11.86 -6.94
CA LEU A 144 -1.24 -11.90 -5.54
C LEU A 144 -0.63 -13.26 -5.19
N GLU A 145 0.61 -13.23 -4.70
CA GLU A 145 1.46 -14.37 -4.35
C GLU A 145 1.69 -14.44 -2.83
N GLU A 146 1.87 -13.27 -2.20
CA GLU A 146 2.19 -13.13 -0.79
C GLU A 146 1.19 -12.22 -0.08
N LEU A 147 0.74 -12.66 1.08
CA LEU A 147 -0.15 -11.92 1.96
C LEU A 147 0.47 -11.90 3.36
N TYR A 148 0.73 -10.72 3.88
CA TYR A 148 1.23 -10.54 5.23
C TYR A 148 0.13 -9.93 6.08
N ASP A 149 -0.20 -10.55 7.21
CA ASP A 149 -1.11 -9.96 8.18
C ASP A 149 -0.41 -9.69 9.51
N ALA A 150 -0.53 -8.46 10.00
CA ALA A 150 0.04 -8.05 11.28
C ALA A 150 -1.09 -7.69 12.25
N TYR A 151 -1.46 -8.64 13.10
CA TYR A 151 -2.45 -8.44 14.16
C TYR A 151 -1.91 -7.59 15.32
N ASN A 152 -0.59 -7.54 15.48
CA ASN A 152 0.10 -6.75 16.51
C ASN A 152 1.47 -6.28 15.95
N PRO A 153 2.05 -5.13 16.36
CA PRO A 153 3.31 -4.59 15.83
C PRO A 153 4.57 -5.47 15.98
N GLY A 154 4.47 -6.68 16.55
CA GLY A 154 5.56 -7.65 16.67
C GLY A 154 5.25 -9.05 16.15
N SER A 155 4.09 -9.26 15.50
CA SER A 155 3.69 -10.58 15.00
C SER A 155 3.10 -10.44 13.61
N ILE A 156 3.99 -10.45 12.62
CA ILE A 156 3.61 -10.52 11.20
C ILE A 156 3.53 -12.00 10.85
N ARG A 157 2.35 -12.48 10.44
CA ARG A 157 2.25 -13.80 9.81
C ARG A 157 2.36 -13.61 8.30
N ALA A 158 3.15 -14.48 7.70
CA ALA A 158 3.39 -14.48 6.28
C ALA A 158 2.65 -15.67 5.66
N TRP A 159 1.91 -15.40 4.60
CA TRP A 159 1.12 -16.41 3.90
C TRP A 159 1.46 -16.40 2.42
N ARG A 160 1.65 -17.59 1.85
CA ARG A 160 1.59 -17.82 0.41
C ARG A 160 0.14 -17.98 -0.01
N VAL A 161 -0.29 -17.18 -0.98
CA VAL A 161 -1.59 -17.31 -1.63
C VAL A 161 -1.47 -18.39 -2.71
N ASN A 162 -2.13 -19.52 -2.50
CA ASN A 162 -2.22 -20.57 -3.53
C ASN A 162 -3.60 -20.55 -4.16
N ARG A 163 -3.63 -20.84 -5.46
CA ARG A 163 -4.88 -21.11 -6.18
C ARG A 163 -5.01 -22.61 -6.31
N ARG A 164 -6.03 -23.15 -5.65
CA ARG A 164 -6.37 -24.55 -5.82
C ARG A 164 -6.85 -24.81 -7.25
N PRO A 165 -6.77 -26.06 -7.72
CA PRO A 165 -7.32 -26.47 -9.02
C PRO A 165 -8.83 -26.20 -9.14
N ASP A 166 -9.55 -26.16 -8.02
CA ASP A 166 -10.99 -25.84 -7.93
C ASP A 166 -11.29 -24.33 -7.98
N GLY A 167 -10.27 -23.48 -8.14
CA GLY A 167 -10.39 -22.03 -8.20
C GLY A 167 -10.53 -21.34 -6.84
N VAL A 168 -10.56 -22.08 -5.72
CA VAL A 168 -10.66 -21.50 -4.38
C VAL A 168 -9.27 -21.07 -3.89
N PRO A 169 -9.08 -19.80 -3.49
CA PRO A 169 -7.82 -19.37 -2.92
C PRO A 169 -7.63 -19.94 -1.51
N GLU A 170 -6.40 -20.35 -1.21
CA GLU A 170 -5.99 -20.83 0.11
C GLU A 170 -4.72 -20.13 0.58
N LEU A 171 -4.60 -19.96 1.90
CA LEU A 171 -3.38 -19.47 2.53
C LEU A 171 -2.58 -20.63 3.07
N LYS A 172 -1.29 -20.69 2.74
CA LYS A 172 -0.31 -21.57 3.39
C LYS A 172 0.74 -20.71 4.08
N PRO A 173 1.22 -21.08 5.29
CA PRO A 173 2.32 -20.35 5.91
C PRO A 173 3.50 -20.22 4.96
N LEU A 174 4.09 -19.02 4.89
CA LEU A 174 5.38 -18.80 4.24
C LEU A 174 6.44 -19.38 5.19
N ALA A 175 7.13 -20.44 4.75
CA ALA A 175 8.23 -21.07 5.51
C ALA A 175 9.48 -20.18 5.55
#